data_AF-A0A4T3F2W6-F1
#
_entry.id   AF-A0A4T3F2W6-F1
#
_cell.length_a   1.000
_cell.length_b   1.000
_cell.length_c   1.000
_cell.angle_alpha   90.00
_cell.angle_beta   90.00
_cell.angle_gamma   90.00
#
_symmetry.space_group_name_H-M   'P 1'
#
loop_
_entity.id
_entity.type
_entity.pdbx_description
1 polymer ?
#
loop_
_entity_poly.entity_id
_entity_poly.type
_entity_poly.pdbx_seq_one_letter_code
_entity_poly.pdbx_strand_id
1 'polypeptide(L)'
;MTMTKKVATMRITDELREAEVAIDEALLRQSALLTELVRARMATEERNWVGQAEIMRLIKAQQAVTSSANDLARVHGGLLKIGQEKGLIEDCPEKGPIKGLSEAA
;
A
#
# COMPACT_ATOMS: atom_id res chain seq x y z
N MET A 1 30.99 -10.39 11.50
CA MET A 1 30.57 -9.08 12.03
C MET A 1 29.17 -9.21 12.60
N THR A 2 28.94 -8.82 13.85
CA THR A 2 27.63 -8.94 14.53
C THR A 2 26.90 -7.60 14.44
N MET A 3 25.65 -7.61 13.98
CA MET A 3 24.81 -6.40 13.88
C MET A 3 24.28 -6.00 15.26
N THR A 4 24.21 -4.69 15.54
CA THR A 4 23.59 -4.18 16.78
C THR A 4 22.07 -4.08 16.65
N LYS A 5 21.35 -4.15 17.77
CA LYS A 5 19.88 -4.01 17.80
C LYS A 5 19.41 -2.70 17.14
N LYS A 6 20.12 -1.59 17.39
CA LYS A 6 19.82 -0.28 16.78
C LYS A 6 19.92 -0.32 15.26
N VAL A 7 20.98 -0.92 14.71
CA VAL A 7 21.15 -1.07 13.26
C VAL A 7 20.07 -1.99 12.68
N ALA A 8 19.70 -3.06 13.37
CA ALA A 8 18.62 -3.94 12.95
C ALA A 8 17.27 -3.20 12.89
N THR A 9 16.94 -2.43 13.94
CA THR A 9 15.71 -1.64 13.99
C THR A 9 15.63 -0.62 12.86
N MET A 10 16.71 0.13 12.59
CA MET A 10 16.74 1.09 11.47
C MET A 10 16.43 0.41 10.14
N ARG A 11 17.10 -0.71 9.84
CA ARG A 11 16.87 -1.45 8.59
C ARG A 11 15.45 -1.99 8.48
N ILE A 12 14.85 -2.46 9.58
CA ILE A 12 13.46 -2.92 9.59
C ILE A 12 12.51 -1.75 9.30
N THR A 13 12.73 -0.59 9.92
CA THR A 13 11.90 0.60 9.69
C THR A 13 12.01 1.10 8.24
N ASP A 14 13.20 1.07 7.66
CA ASP A 14 13.41 1.45 6.26
C ASP A 14 12.65 0.51 5.33
N GLU A 15 12.80 -0.82 5.48
CA GLU A 15 12.09 -1.77 4.61
C GLU A 15 10.58 -1.78 4.81
N LEU A 16 10.10 -1.48 6.02
CA LEU A 16 8.67 -1.31 6.26
C LEU A 16 8.12 -0.14 5.45
N ARG A 17 8.81 1.01 5.43
CA ARG A 17 8.41 2.17 4.64
C ARG A 17 8.44 1.90 3.14
N GLU A 18 9.52 1.27 2.66
CA GLU A 18 9.63 0.93 1.23
C GLU A 18 8.51 -0.03 0.81
N ALA A 19 8.15 -1.00 1.66
CA ALA A 19 7.03 -1.88 1.41
C ALA A 19 5.68 -1.14 1.35
N GLU A 20 5.44 -0.17 2.24
CA GLU A 20 4.23 0.66 2.24
C GLU A 20 4.12 1.49 0.95
N VAL A 21 5.21 2.14 0.55
CA VAL A 21 5.29 2.94 -0.69
C VAL A 21 5.06 2.06 -1.93
N ALA A 22 5.65 0.86 -1.96
CA ALA A 22 5.50 -0.06 -3.09
C ALA A 22 4.06 -0.53 -3.29
N ILE A 23 3.30 -0.71 -2.21
CA ILE A 23 1.87 -1.05 -2.27
C ILE A 23 1.07 0.10 -2.91
N ASP A 24 1.30 1.33 -2.49
CA ASP A 24 0.62 2.49 -3.06
C ASP A 24 0.97 2.71 -4.53
N GLU A 25 2.24 2.52 -4.92
CA GLU A 25 2.63 2.55 -6.32
C GLU A 25 1.92 1.45 -7.13
N ALA A 26 1.81 0.23 -6.59
CA ALA A 26 1.11 -0.86 -7.26
C ALA A 26 -0.38 -0.52 -7.48
N LEU A 27 -1.06 0.05 -6.49
CA LEU A 27 -2.46 0.51 -6.62
C LEU A 27 -2.60 1.62 -7.67
N LEU A 28 -1.69 2.58 -7.70
CA LEU A 28 -1.67 3.65 -8.69
C LEU A 28 -1.54 3.09 -10.12
N ARG A 29 -0.58 2.19 -10.34
CA ARG A 29 -0.35 1.56 -11.66
C ARG A 29 -1.54 0.73 -12.13
N GLN A 30 -2.14 -0.06 -11.23
CA GLN A 30 -3.33 -0.86 -11.55
C GLN A 30 -4.54 0.03 -11.87
N SER A 31 -4.71 1.15 -11.17
CA SER A 31 -5.79 2.11 -11.41
C SER A 31 -5.63 2.82 -12.77
N ALA A 32 -4.40 3.16 -13.14
CA ALA A 32 -4.11 3.69 -14.47
C ALA A 32 -4.45 2.67 -15.57
N LEU A 33 -4.09 1.40 -15.38
CA LEU A 33 -4.44 0.32 -16.32
C LEU A 33 -5.96 0.14 -16.45
N LEU A 34 -6.69 0.13 -15.33
CA LEU A 34 -8.15 0.03 -15.34
C LEU A 34 -8.78 1.19 -16.13
N THR A 35 -8.28 2.40 -15.93
CA THR A 35 -8.72 3.60 -16.64
C THR A 35 -8.57 3.43 -18.15
N GLU A 36 -7.40 2.98 -18.62
CA GLU A 36 -7.15 2.78 -20.04
C GLU A 36 -7.99 1.63 -20.63
N LEU A 37 -8.23 0.55 -19.88
CA LEU A 37 -9.14 -0.52 -20.31
C LEU A 37 -10.59 -0.03 -20.49
N VAL A 38 -11.05 0.84 -19.60
CA VAL A 38 -12.39 1.44 -19.71
C VAL A 38 -12.45 2.42 -20.88
N ARG A 39 -11.46 3.29 -21.03
CA ARG A 39 -11.36 4.23 -22.17
C ARG A 39 -11.34 3.51 -23.50
N ALA A 40 -10.50 2.47 -23.64
CA ALA A 40 -10.43 1.68 -24.86
C ALA A 40 -11.80 1.10 -25.23
N ARG A 41 -12.52 0.52 -24.26
CA ARG A 41 -13.86 -0.03 -24.51
C ARG A 41 -14.88 1.01 -24.94
N MET A 42 -14.79 2.23 -24.38
CA MET A 42 -15.65 3.34 -24.80
C MET A 42 -15.32 3.81 -26.22
N ALA A 43 -14.06 3.73 -26.64
CA ALA A 43 -13.59 4.24 -27.92
C ALA A 43 -13.79 3.26 -29.09
N THR A 44 -13.85 1.95 -28.86
CA THR A 44 -13.74 0.95 -29.95
C THR A 44 -15.07 0.43 -30.51
N GLU A 45 -16.23 1.00 -30.17
CA GLU A 45 -17.57 0.48 -30.56
C GLU A 45 -17.79 -1.03 -30.29
N GLU A 46 -16.91 -1.62 -29.49
CA GLU A 46 -16.95 -3.04 -29.15
C GLU A 46 -18.14 -3.30 -28.22
N ARG A 47 -18.71 -4.50 -28.31
CA ARG A 47 -19.83 -4.88 -27.42
C ARG A 47 -19.39 -4.76 -25.97
N ASN A 48 -20.27 -4.23 -25.10
CA ASN A 48 -20.00 -3.95 -23.67
C ASN A 48 -19.38 -5.12 -22.85
N TRP A 49 -19.51 -6.36 -23.32
CA TRP A 49 -19.00 -7.56 -22.65
C TRP A 49 -17.54 -7.90 -22.98
N VAL A 50 -16.96 -7.30 -24.04
CA VAL A 50 -15.55 -7.54 -24.42
C VAL A 50 -14.63 -7.01 -23.32
N GLY A 51 -13.73 -7.85 -22.83
CA GLY A 51 -12.77 -7.50 -21.77
C GLY A 51 -13.35 -7.45 -20.35
N GLN A 52 -14.66 -7.71 -20.15
CA GLN A 52 -15.29 -7.65 -18.83
C GLN A 52 -14.66 -8.63 -17.83
N ALA A 53 -14.32 -9.85 -18.27
CA ALA A 53 -13.65 -10.84 -17.43
C ALA A 53 -12.28 -10.37 -16.93
N GLU A 54 -11.49 -9.70 -17.78
CA GLU A 54 -10.17 -9.20 -17.41
C GLU A 54 -10.25 -8.01 -16.46
N ILE A 55 -11.25 -7.15 -16.63
CA ILE A 55 -11.51 -6.06 -15.69
C ILE A 55 -11.91 -6.59 -14.32
N MET A 56 -12.76 -7.60 -14.25
CA MET A 56 -13.09 -8.25 -12.97
C MET A 56 -11.84 -8.85 -12.32
N ARG A 57 -10.94 -9.45 -13.10
CA ARG A 57 -9.66 -9.97 -12.58
C ARG A 57 -8.74 -8.86 -12.07
N LEU A 58 -8.64 -7.74 -12.79
CA LEU A 58 -7.85 -6.58 -12.36
C LEU A 58 -8.40 -5.96 -11.07
N ILE A 59 -9.72 -5.80 -10.97
CA ILE A 59 -10.37 -5.30 -9.75
C ILE A 59 -10.12 -6.26 -8.58
N LYS A 60 -10.18 -7.58 -8.81
CA LYS A 60 -9.84 -8.57 -7.78
C LYS A 60 -8.37 -8.48 -7.36
N ALA A 61 -7.46 -8.20 -8.29
CA ALA A 61 -6.05 -7.97 -7.97
C ALA A 61 -5.87 -6.70 -7.11
N GLN A 62 -6.58 -5.61 -7.43
CA GLN A 62 -6.58 -4.38 -6.61
C GLN A 62 -7.08 -4.65 -5.19
N GLN A 63 -8.17 -5.41 -5.03
CA GLN A 63 -8.68 -5.81 -3.71
C GLN A 63 -7.64 -6.59 -2.90
N ALA A 64 -6.90 -7.50 -3.55
CA ALA A 64 -5.84 -8.26 -2.90
C ALA A 64 -4.71 -7.32 -2.41
N VAL A 65 -4.29 -6.36 -3.24
CA VAL A 65 -3.27 -5.36 -2.85
C VAL A 65 -3.75 -4.50 -1.68
N THR A 66 -5.01 -4.02 -1.70
CA THR A 66 -5.57 -3.25 -0.57
C THR A 66 -5.66 -4.09 0.70
N SER A 67 -5.95 -5.40 0.60
CA SER A 67 -5.89 -6.31 1.74
C SER A 67 -4.47 -6.41 2.29
N SER A 68 -3.46 -6.57 1.42
CA SER A 68 -2.06 -6.59 1.81
C SER A 68 -1.62 -5.26 2.46
N ALA A 69 -2.14 -4.12 2.00
CA ALA A 69 -1.90 -2.81 2.62
C ALA A 69 -2.37 -2.78 4.08
N ASN A 70 -3.58 -3.29 4.34
CA ASN A 70 -4.15 -3.37 5.68
C ASN A 70 -3.34 -4.30 6.59
N ASP A 71 -2.89 -5.44 6.07
CA ASP A 71 -2.04 -6.36 6.84
C ASP A 71 -0.67 -5.76 7.12
N LEU A 72 -0.10 -5.00 6.19
CA LEU A 72 1.15 -4.28 6.38
C LEU A 72 1.01 -3.18 7.45
N ALA A 73 -0.09 -2.43 7.45
CA ALA A 73 -0.39 -1.44 8.49
C ALA A 73 -0.50 -2.06 9.89
N ARG A 74 -1.03 -3.29 10.00
CA ARG A 74 -1.03 -4.04 11.28
C ARG A 74 0.37 -4.46 11.69
N VAL A 75 1.20 -4.91 10.74
CA VAL A 75 2.60 -5.24 10.99
C VAL A 75 3.35 -4.00 11.49
N HIS A 76 3.14 -2.83 10.88
CA HIS A 76 3.68 -1.54 11.35
C HIS A 76 3.30 -1.29 12.80
N GLY A 77 2.01 -1.32 13.14
CA GLY A 77 1.56 -1.11 14.52
C GLY A 77 2.15 -2.10 15.52
N GLY A 78 2.28 -3.38 15.14
CA GLY A 78 2.92 -4.41 15.95
C GLY A 78 4.41 -4.15 16.17
N LEU A 79 5.14 -3.75 15.13
CA LEU A 79 6.56 -3.43 15.20
C LEU A 79 6.82 -2.18 16.05
N LEU A 80 5.96 -1.17 15.96
CA LEU A 80 6.02 0.02 16.81
C LEU A 80 5.90 -0.34 18.29
N LYS A 81 4.90 -1.16 18.63
CA LYS A 81 4.69 -1.65 20.00
C LYS A 81 5.91 -2.41 20.52
N ILE A 82 6.46 -3.32 19.72
CA ILE A 82 7.69 -4.07 20.08
C ILE A 82 8.87 -3.11 20.28
N GLY A 83 9.04 -2.12 19.40
CA GLY A 83 10.11 -1.13 19.52
C GLY A 83 10.03 -0.30 20.79
N GLN A 84 8.83 0.15 21.16
CA GLN A 84 8.54 0.86 22.41
C GLN A 84 8.84 -0.02 23.64
N GLU A 85 8.33 -1.26 23.67
CA GLU A 85 8.57 -2.21 24.78
C GLU A 85 10.05 -2.54 24.99
N LYS A 86 10.86 -2.46 23.92
CA LYS A 86 12.31 -2.74 23.98
C LYS A 86 13.17 -1.48 24.14
N GLY A 87 12.58 -0.29 24.22
CA GLY A 87 13.30 0.98 24.28
C GLY A 87 14.17 1.24 23.04
N LEU A 88 13.75 0.72 21.88
CA LEU A 88 14.49 0.80 20.61
C LEU A 88 13.98 1.91 19.68
N ILE A 89 12.77 2.42 19.94
CA ILE A 89 12.09 3.42 19.11
C ILE A 89 11.45 4.46 20.04
N GLU A 90 11.75 5.74 19.82
CA GLU A 90 10.91 6.85 20.28
C GLU A 90 9.82 7.06 19.23
N ASP A 91 8.60 7.40 19.65
CA ASP A 91 7.36 7.37 18.86
C ASP A 91 7.54 7.67 17.36
N CYS A 92 6.83 6.91 16.52
CA CYS A 92 6.80 7.17 15.09
C CYS A 92 6.40 8.64 14.86
N PRO A 93 7.21 9.45 14.14
CA PRO A 93 6.92 10.87 14.03
C PRO A 93 5.53 11.07 13.44
N GLU A 94 4.70 11.89 14.08
CA GLU A 94 3.31 12.22 13.67
C GLU A 94 3.17 12.80 12.25
N LYS A 95 4.28 12.95 11.52
CA LYS A 95 4.29 13.51 10.17
C LYS A 95 4.28 12.42 9.11
N GLY A 96 3.09 11.93 8.88
CA GLY A 96 2.59 11.65 7.54
C GLY A 96 1.11 11.99 7.48
N PRO A 97 0.71 13.27 7.46
CA PRO A 97 -0.71 13.58 7.32
C PRO A 97 -1.18 13.10 5.95
N ILE A 98 -2.24 12.30 5.87
CA ILE A 98 -3.15 12.44 4.73
C ILE A 98 -3.88 13.75 4.98
N LYS A 99 -3.26 14.84 4.55
CA LYS A 99 -3.83 16.18 4.59
C LYS A 99 -5.05 16.15 3.67
N GLY A 100 -6.24 15.94 4.25
CA GLY A 100 -7.52 15.87 3.53
C GLY A 100 -8.54 14.83 4.02
N LEU A 101 -8.18 13.90 4.91
CA LEU A 101 -9.13 12.88 5.42
C LEU A 101 -9.71 13.19 6.81
N SER A 102 -9.17 14.17 7.53
CA SER A 102 -9.72 14.62 8.81
C SER A 102 -10.73 15.78 8.68
N GLU A 103 -10.97 16.28 7.47
CA GLU A 103 -11.92 17.38 7.21
C GLU A 103 -13.25 16.91 6.62
N ALA A 104 -13.45 15.60 6.49
CA ALA A 104 -14.65 15.00 5.88
C ALA A 104 -15.49 14.13 6.84
N ALA A 105 -15.36 14.32 8.16
CA ALA A 105 -16.17 13.65 9.18
C ALA A 105 -16.97 14.66 10.00
#